data_AF-A0A165ZYX8-F1
#
_entry.id   AF-A0A165ZYX8-F1
#
_cell.length_a   1.000
_cell.length_b   1.000
_cell.length_c   1.000
_cell.angle_alpha   90.00
_cell.angle_beta   90.00
_cell.angle_gamma   90.00
#
_symmetry.space_group_name_H-M   'P 1'
#
loop_
_entity.id
_entity.type
_entity.pdbx_description
1 polymer ?
#
loop_
_entity_poly.entity_id
_entity_poly.type
_entity_poly.pdbx_seq_one_letter_code
_entity_poly.pdbx_strand_id
1 'polypeptide(L)'
;MFLVHFASSDVLGSIRDAMICHWPIVGDGVGCISLLYALHIYHKVATTTPVARGRAPLIRRYDIIGLLARAILSANANFDHPFPERVREYIDDYAAFSRLLRERHSKENVPVLKALTDSAQNCWYITLMQLRAMQTDDPVMHWEQGALERSWQTFGEILGLNEETEHQRDSKQFCAWRECQYHEAKSPKPTTACKGCGAVRYCGKICQAKAWKDGHKQVCKRIKNEAHAPKE
;
A
#
# COMPACT_ATOMS: atom_id res chain seq x y z
N MET A 1 -22.64 20.48 -8.38
CA MET A 1 -23.35 20.53 -7.08
C MET A 1 -23.51 19.13 -6.43
N PHE A 2 -23.73 18.06 -7.19
CA PHE A 2 -23.89 16.69 -6.65
C PHE A 2 -22.67 16.09 -5.92
N LEU A 3 -21.44 16.43 -6.32
CA LEU A 3 -20.20 15.84 -5.78
C LEU A 3 -19.96 16.13 -4.28
N VAL A 4 -20.44 17.25 -3.76
CA VAL A 4 -20.30 17.61 -2.34
C VAL A 4 -21.11 16.67 -1.44
N HIS A 5 -22.20 16.09 -1.97
CA HIS A 5 -23.06 15.19 -1.22
C HIS A 5 -22.50 13.77 -1.07
N PHE A 6 -21.58 13.35 -1.96
CA PHE A 6 -20.94 12.03 -1.89
C PHE A 6 -20.12 11.85 -0.61
N ALA A 7 -19.49 12.92 -0.13
CA ALA A 7 -18.73 12.89 1.12
C ALA A 7 -19.64 12.72 2.35
N SER A 8 -20.90 13.16 2.26
CA SER A 8 -21.89 13.08 3.34
C SER A 8 -22.79 11.84 3.30
N SER A 9 -22.93 11.18 2.15
CA SER A 9 -23.89 10.08 1.95
C SER A 9 -23.32 8.67 2.18
N ASP A 10 -22.08 8.54 2.65
CA ASP A 10 -21.32 7.28 2.82
C ASP A 10 -21.19 6.41 1.54
N VAL A 11 -21.63 6.93 0.39
CA VAL A 11 -21.54 6.27 -0.92
C VAL A 11 -20.10 5.94 -1.26
N LEU A 12 -19.15 6.81 -0.90
CA LEU A 12 -17.72 6.54 -1.09
C LEU A 12 -17.26 5.32 -0.29
N GLY A 13 -17.74 5.15 0.94
CA GLY A 13 -17.48 3.97 1.76
C GLY A 13 -18.02 2.71 1.12
N SER A 14 -19.29 2.75 0.66
CA SER A 14 -19.91 1.62 -0.04
C SER A 14 -19.15 1.23 -1.33
N ILE A 15 -18.67 2.21 -2.10
CA ILE A 15 -17.83 1.97 -3.29
C ILE A 15 -16.53 1.28 -2.89
N ARG A 16 -15.85 1.77 -1.84
CA ARG A 16 -14.61 1.17 -1.34
C ARG A 16 -14.83 -0.28 -0.95
N ASP A 17 -15.85 -0.54 -0.15
CA ASP A 17 -16.13 -1.87 0.38
C ASP A 17 -16.46 -2.85 -0.76
N ALA A 18 -17.22 -2.39 -1.77
CA ALA A 18 -17.43 -3.15 -2.99
C ALA A 18 -16.11 -3.49 -3.69
N MET A 19 -15.20 -2.52 -3.85
CA MET A 19 -13.89 -2.77 -4.48
C MET A 19 -13.04 -3.75 -3.68
N ILE A 20 -13.02 -3.66 -2.34
CA ILE A 20 -12.26 -4.57 -1.49
C ILE A 20 -12.81 -5.99 -1.56
N CYS A 21 -14.14 -6.16 -1.54
CA CYS A 21 -14.79 -7.47 -1.56
C CYS A 21 -14.63 -8.20 -2.91
N HIS A 22 -14.59 -7.47 -4.03
CA HIS A 22 -14.49 -8.06 -5.37
C HIS A 22 -13.04 -8.24 -5.87
N TRP A 23 -12.06 -7.70 -5.14
CA TRP A 23 -10.63 -7.72 -5.52
C TRP A 23 -9.92 -9.09 -5.57
N PRO A 24 -10.35 -10.22 -4.95
CA PRO A 24 -9.58 -11.46 -5.06
C PRO A 24 -9.63 -12.11 -6.45
N ILE A 25 -10.42 -11.61 -7.39
CA ILE A 25 -10.51 -12.16 -8.75
C ILE A 25 -9.46 -11.48 -9.64
N VAL A 26 -8.19 -11.79 -9.39
CA VAL A 26 -7.09 -11.41 -10.29
C VAL A 26 -7.36 -12.05 -11.66
N GLY A 27 -7.62 -11.24 -12.68
CA GLY A 27 -7.77 -11.68 -14.07
C GLY A 27 -9.14 -11.48 -14.69
N ASP A 28 -10.15 -10.96 -13.98
CA ASP A 28 -11.36 -10.45 -14.64
C ASP A 28 -11.13 -8.97 -15.03
N GLY A 29 -11.32 -8.63 -16.31
CA GLY A 29 -11.16 -7.25 -16.78
C GLY A 29 -12.21 -6.28 -16.19
N VAL A 30 -13.31 -6.81 -15.64
CA VAL A 30 -14.44 -6.05 -15.11
C VAL A 30 -14.09 -5.34 -13.79
N GLY A 31 -13.32 -6.01 -12.93
CA GLY A 31 -12.84 -5.50 -11.66
C GLY A 31 -11.85 -4.36 -11.85
N CYS A 32 -10.93 -4.49 -12.83
CA CYS A 32 -10.00 -3.43 -13.22
C CYS A 32 -10.76 -2.16 -13.64
N ILE A 33 -11.72 -2.29 -14.57
CA ILE A 33 -12.52 -1.17 -15.07
C ILE A 33 -13.31 -0.51 -13.93
N SER A 34 -13.93 -1.29 -13.06
CA SER A 34 -14.70 -0.79 -11.91
C SER A 34 -13.83 0.02 -10.95
N LEU A 35 -12.60 -0.45 -10.69
CA LEU A 35 -11.64 0.26 -9.84
C LEU A 35 -11.20 1.60 -10.45
N LEU A 36 -10.99 1.68 -11.76
CA LEU A 36 -10.72 2.97 -12.42
C LEU A 36 -11.87 3.95 -12.28
N TYR A 37 -13.11 3.51 -12.48
CA TYR A 37 -14.26 4.40 -12.31
C TYR A 37 -14.38 4.88 -10.87
N ALA A 38 -14.14 4.01 -9.89
CA ALA A 38 -14.09 4.40 -8.48
C ALA A 38 -13.00 5.45 -8.22
N LEU A 39 -11.77 5.22 -8.71
CA LEU A 39 -10.67 6.18 -8.60
C LEU A 39 -10.97 7.50 -9.30
N HIS A 40 -11.64 7.47 -10.45
CA HIS A 40 -12.06 8.67 -11.16
C HIS A 40 -13.05 9.50 -10.33
N ILE A 41 -14.05 8.85 -9.73
CA ILE A 41 -15.01 9.52 -8.82
C ILE A 41 -14.26 10.14 -7.64
N TYR A 42 -13.35 9.38 -7.02
CA TYR A 42 -12.55 9.84 -5.90
C TYR A 42 -11.67 11.03 -6.27
N HIS A 43 -11.02 10.98 -7.43
CA HIS A 43 -10.19 12.07 -7.94
C HIS A 43 -11.03 13.32 -8.22
N LYS A 44 -12.23 13.17 -8.81
CA LYS A 44 -13.16 14.30 -8.99
C LYS A 44 -13.60 14.90 -7.66
N VAL A 45 -13.92 14.09 -6.64
CA VAL A 45 -14.22 14.59 -5.29
C VAL A 45 -13.01 15.31 -4.70
N ALA A 46 -11.81 14.75 -4.84
CA ALA A 46 -10.57 15.31 -4.30
C ALA A 46 -10.22 16.69 -4.88
N THR A 47 -10.49 16.90 -6.17
CA THR A 47 -10.11 18.12 -6.92
C THR A 47 -11.20 19.20 -6.94
N THR A 48 -12.47 18.83 -6.80
CA THR A 48 -13.60 19.77 -6.88
C THR A 48 -14.16 20.21 -5.53
N THR A 49 -13.78 19.54 -4.44
CA THR A 49 -14.28 19.80 -3.09
C THR A 49 -13.17 20.34 -2.19
N PRO A 50 -13.43 21.29 -1.28
CA PRO A 50 -12.44 21.74 -0.31
C PRO A 50 -11.77 20.58 0.44
N VAL A 51 -10.46 20.68 0.70
CA VAL A 51 -9.63 19.61 1.26
C VAL A 51 -10.28 18.91 2.46
N ALA A 52 -10.87 19.67 3.38
CA ALA A 52 -11.53 19.14 4.59
C ALA A 52 -12.72 18.20 4.32
N ARG A 53 -13.42 18.38 3.19
CA ARG A 53 -14.60 17.58 2.81
C ARG A 53 -14.35 16.64 1.63
N GLY A 54 -13.30 16.87 0.85
CA GLY A 54 -12.90 16.04 -0.29
C GLY A 54 -11.73 15.14 0.06
N ARG A 55 -10.52 15.62 -0.25
CA ARG A 55 -9.29 14.82 -0.20
C ARG A 55 -8.94 14.27 1.19
N ALA A 56 -9.17 15.02 2.27
CA ALA A 56 -8.81 14.54 3.62
C ALA A 56 -9.62 13.30 4.08
N PRO A 57 -10.96 13.23 3.92
CA PRO A 57 -11.71 12.01 4.15
C PRO A 57 -11.27 10.82 3.27
N LEU A 58 -10.96 11.05 1.98
CA LEU A 58 -10.48 10.01 1.07
C LEU A 58 -9.20 9.34 1.59
N ILE A 59 -8.29 10.14 2.12
CA ILE A 59 -7.05 9.66 2.73
C ILE A 59 -7.35 8.95 4.06
N ARG A 60 -8.05 9.61 4.98
CA ARG A 60 -8.18 9.16 6.38
C ARG A 60 -9.14 7.98 6.56
N ARG A 61 -10.24 7.95 5.81
CA ARG A 61 -11.34 6.99 6.01
C ARG A 61 -11.38 5.92 4.93
N TYR A 62 -11.11 6.30 3.69
CA TYR A 62 -11.36 5.43 2.54
C TYR A 62 -10.09 4.79 1.96
N ASP A 63 -8.92 5.06 2.53
CA ASP A 63 -7.65 4.42 2.17
C ASP A 63 -7.35 4.50 0.66
N ILE A 64 -7.52 5.70 0.09
CA ILE A 64 -7.35 5.93 -1.35
C ILE A 64 -5.97 5.53 -1.87
N ILE A 65 -4.91 5.63 -1.06
CA ILE A 65 -3.57 5.20 -1.47
C ILE A 65 -3.51 3.67 -1.59
N GLY A 66 -4.16 2.93 -0.70
CA GLY A 66 -4.33 1.49 -0.85
C GLY A 66 -5.15 1.10 -2.07
N LEU A 67 -6.15 1.89 -2.46
CA LEU A 67 -6.90 1.67 -3.72
C LEU A 67 -6.05 1.97 -4.96
N LEU A 68 -5.25 3.04 -4.93
CA LEU A 68 -4.29 3.37 -5.99
C LEU A 68 -3.25 2.27 -6.16
N ALA A 69 -2.66 1.78 -5.07
CA ALA A 69 -1.70 0.67 -5.07
C ALA A 69 -2.28 -0.59 -5.75
N ARG A 70 -3.55 -0.90 -5.50
CA ARG A 70 -4.26 -1.98 -6.20
C ARG A 70 -4.41 -1.68 -7.69
N ALA A 71 -4.87 -0.49 -8.04
CA ALA A 71 -5.06 -0.10 -9.44
C ALA A 71 -3.76 -0.16 -10.23
N ILE A 72 -2.63 0.25 -9.65
CA ILE A 72 -1.30 0.11 -10.25
C ILE A 72 -1.03 -1.33 -10.67
N LEU A 73 -1.29 -2.30 -9.79
CA LEU A 73 -1.06 -3.72 -10.07
C LEU A 73 -2.03 -4.27 -11.10
N SER A 74 -3.29 -3.82 -11.08
CA SER A 74 -4.29 -4.15 -12.10
C SER A 74 -3.93 -3.61 -13.48
N ALA A 75 -3.47 -2.35 -13.54
CA ALA A 75 -3.03 -1.68 -14.76
C ALA A 75 -1.94 -2.47 -15.45
N ASN A 76 -1.02 -2.98 -14.64
CA ASN A 76 0.16 -3.68 -15.12
C ASN A 76 -0.12 -5.16 -15.47
N ALA A 77 -1.25 -5.71 -15.02
CA ALA A 77 -1.67 -7.07 -15.37
C ALA A 77 -2.59 -7.12 -16.61
N ASN A 78 -3.38 -6.07 -16.84
CA ASN A 78 -4.36 -5.99 -17.93
C ASN A 78 -4.14 -4.70 -18.73
N PHE A 79 -3.42 -4.79 -19.85
CA PHE A 79 -2.96 -3.65 -20.64
C PHE A 79 -3.99 -3.09 -21.66
N ASP A 80 -5.26 -3.43 -21.53
CA ASP A 80 -6.31 -2.93 -22.43
C ASP A 80 -6.67 -1.46 -22.12
N HIS A 81 -6.14 -0.51 -22.90
CA HIS A 81 -6.54 0.92 -23.11
C HIS A 81 -6.76 1.81 -21.84
N PRO A 82 -6.65 3.15 -21.93
CA PRO A 82 -5.59 3.95 -21.29
C PRO A 82 -5.54 3.83 -19.74
N PHE A 83 -5.34 2.62 -19.22
CA PHE A 83 -5.34 2.33 -17.78
C PHE A 83 -4.10 2.90 -17.08
N PRO A 84 -2.86 2.69 -17.58
CA PRO A 84 -1.66 3.13 -16.88
C PRO A 84 -1.55 4.66 -16.80
N GLU A 85 -1.91 5.36 -17.88
CA GLU A 85 -1.86 6.83 -17.95
C GLU A 85 -2.74 7.50 -16.88
N ARG A 86 -4.00 7.07 -16.75
CA ARG A 86 -4.90 7.65 -15.74
C ARG A 86 -4.47 7.35 -14.31
N VAL A 87 -3.96 6.14 -14.06
CA VAL A 87 -3.43 5.79 -12.73
C VAL A 87 -2.21 6.66 -12.41
N ARG A 88 -1.34 6.90 -13.40
CA ARG A 88 -0.19 7.81 -13.28
C ARG A 88 -0.63 9.23 -12.93
N GLU A 89 -1.63 9.79 -13.63
CA GLU A 89 -2.19 11.11 -13.31
C GLU A 89 -2.65 11.22 -11.85
N TYR A 90 -3.28 10.16 -11.33
CA TYR A 90 -3.73 10.16 -9.93
C TYR A 90 -2.56 10.08 -8.95
N ILE A 91 -1.52 9.29 -9.24
CA ILE A 91 -0.30 9.25 -8.43
C ILE A 91 0.34 10.64 -8.40
N ASP A 92 0.49 11.28 -9.56
CA ASP A 92 1.11 12.59 -9.70
C ASP A 92 0.32 13.69 -8.96
N ASP A 93 -1.02 13.64 -9.00
CA ASP A 93 -1.89 14.54 -8.22
C ASP A 93 -1.67 14.38 -6.71
N TYR A 94 -1.57 13.14 -6.20
CA TYR A 94 -1.28 12.89 -4.79
C TYR A 94 0.17 13.25 -4.42
N ALA A 95 1.13 13.08 -5.33
CA ALA A 95 2.51 13.53 -5.15
C ALA A 95 2.58 15.06 -5.04
N ALA A 96 1.94 15.79 -5.96
CA ALA A 96 1.85 17.24 -5.92
C ALA A 96 1.17 17.73 -4.64
N PHE A 97 0.07 17.10 -4.23
CA PHE A 97 -0.60 17.41 -2.97
C PHE A 97 0.29 17.18 -1.74
N SER A 98 1.07 16.10 -1.75
CA SER A 98 1.99 15.77 -0.66
C SER A 98 3.10 16.82 -0.50
N ARG A 99 3.63 17.34 -1.62
CA ARG A 99 4.57 18.48 -1.61
C ARG A 99 3.92 19.71 -0.97
N LEU A 100 2.71 20.06 -1.40
CA LEU A 100 1.97 21.20 -0.87
C LEU A 100 1.71 21.09 0.65
N LEU A 101 1.35 19.90 1.14
CA LEU A 101 1.14 19.67 2.58
C LEU A 101 2.43 19.86 3.39
N ARG A 102 3.59 19.48 2.83
CA ARG A 102 4.89 19.62 3.50
C ARG A 102 5.38 21.07 3.51
N GLU A 103 5.24 21.76 2.39
CA GLU A 103 5.64 23.16 2.24
C GLU A 103 4.79 24.08 3.13
N ARG A 104 3.46 23.85 3.15
CA ARG A 104 2.53 24.64 3.94
C ARG A 104 2.34 23.99 5.31
N HIS A 105 3.33 24.19 6.18
CA HIS A 105 3.33 23.64 7.52
C HIS A 105 2.23 24.28 8.39
N SER A 106 1.00 23.76 8.31
CA SER A 106 -0.15 24.16 9.12
C SER A 106 -0.54 23.04 10.08
N LYS A 107 -1.08 23.39 11.25
CA LYS A 107 -1.58 22.41 12.23
C LYS A 107 -2.67 21.49 11.64
N GLU A 108 -3.40 21.95 10.63
CA GLU A 108 -4.46 21.20 9.95
C GLU A 108 -3.92 20.19 8.94
N ASN A 109 -2.75 20.46 8.35
CA ASN A 109 -2.11 19.61 7.35
C ASN A 109 -1.41 18.40 7.97
N VAL A 110 -0.85 18.54 9.18
CA VAL A 110 -0.09 17.48 9.87
C VAL A 110 -0.85 16.15 9.96
N PRO A 111 -2.13 16.09 10.39
CA PRO A 111 -2.83 14.83 10.51
C PRO A 111 -3.29 14.27 9.14
N VAL A 112 -3.42 15.10 8.10
CA VAL A 112 -3.68 14.61 6.73
C VAL A 112 -2.41 13.95 6.18
N LEU A 113 -1.28 14.66 6.28
CA LEU A 113 0.02 14.16 5.83
C LEU A 113 0.39 12.86 6.55
N LYS A 114 0.21 12.80 7.88
CA LYS A 114 0.45 11.57 8.64
C LYS A 114 -0.41 10.41 8.15
N ALA A 115 -1.71 10.61 7.96
CA ALA A 115 -2.60 9.54 7.49
C ALA A 115 -2.23 9.06 6.07
N LEU A 116 -1.82 9.99 5.21
CA LEU A 116 -1.34 9.68 3.87
C LEU A 116 -0.04 8.87 3.92
N THR A 117 0.94 9.28 4.74
CA THR A 117 2.18 8.53 4.96
C THR A 117 1.91 7.15 5.54
N ASP A 118 1.10 7.04 6.59
CA ASP A 118 0.75 5.77 7.23
C ASP A 118 0.11 4.80 6.22
N SER A 119 -0.80 5.29 5.37
CA SER A 119 -1.43 4.51 4.30
C SER A 119 -0.41 4.08 3.24
N ALA A 120 0.41 5.01 2.73
CA ALA A 120 1.45 4.71 1.75
C ALA A 120 2.46 3.68 2.27
N GLN A 121 2.92 3.78 3.51
CA GLN A 121 3.84 2.81 4.12
C GLN A 121 3.31 1.37 4.15
N ASN A 122 1.99 1.17 4.11
CA ASN A 122 1.42 -0.17 4.13
C ASN A 122 1.38 -0.85 2.77
N CYS A 123 1.55 -0.11 1.67
CA CYS A 123 1.44 -0.66 0.32
C CYS A 123 2.57 -0.25 -0.64
N TRP A 124 3.33 0.80 -0.33
CA TRP A 124 4.27 1.41 -1.26
C TRP A 124 5.37 0.44 -1.71
N TYR A 125 6.08 -0.17 -0.76
CA TYR A 125 7.19 -1.07 -1.06
C TYR A 125 6.73 -2.33 -1.79
N ILE A 126 5.71 -3.01 -1.27
CA ILE A 126 5.20 -4.23 -1.92
C ILE A 126 4.69 -3.96 -3.34
N THR A 127 4.02 -2.83 -3.58
CA THR A 127 3.58 -2.46 -4.92
C THR A 127 4.75 -2.15 -5.84
N LEU A 128 5.79 -1.46 -5.35
CA LEU A 128 6.99 -1.17 -6.12
C LEU A 128 7.75 -2.45 -6.51
N MET A 129 7.88 -3.40 -5.58
CA MET A 129 8.45 -4.72 -5.84
C MET A 129 7.67 -5.50 -6.90
N GLN A 130 6.34 -5.52 -6.80
CA GLN A 130 5.49 -6.23 -7.75
C GLN A 130 5.54 -5.60 -9.14
N LEU A 131 5.53 -4.26 -9.22
CA LEU A 131 5.74 -3.55 -10.48
C LEU A 131 7.05 -3.96 -11.15
N ARG A 132 8.16 -4.02 -10.40
CA ARG A 132 9.47 -4.41 -10.94
C ARG A 132 9.56 -5.89 -11.33
N ALA A 133 8.80 -6.76 -10.67
CA ALA A 133 8.78 -8.19 -10.94
C ALA A 133 8.02 -8.54 -12.23
N MET A 134 7.01 -7.73 -12.59
CA MET A 134 6.19 -7.93 -13.79
C MET A 134 6.93 -7.38 -15.03
N GLN A 135 8.03 -8.00 -15.45
CA GLN A 135 8.69 -7.61 -16.69
C GLN A 135 7.83 -7.97 -17.92
N THR A 136 7.77 -7.07 -18.89
CA THR A 136 7.08 -7.27 -20.17
C THR A 136 8.07 -7.18 -21.32
N ASP A 137 7.94 -8.09 -22.28
CA ASP A 137 8.76 -8.11 -23.50
C ASP A 137 8.30 -7.07 -24.54
N ASP A 138 7.12 -6.47 -24.34
CA ASP A 138 6.58 -5.43 -25.22
C ASP A 138 7.24 -4.06 -24.92
N PRO A 139 7.93 -3.43 -25.89
CA PRO A 139 8.61 -2.15 -25.67
C PRO A 139 7.68 -1.00 -25.29
N VAL A 140 6.43 -1.01 -25.78
CA VAL A 140 5.40 -0.02 -25.45
C VAL A 140 4.95 -0.21 -24.00
N MET A 141 4.72 -1.45 -23.58
CA MET A 141 4.32 -1.72 -22.20
C MET A 141 5.45 -1.44 -21.22
N HIS A 142 6.70 -1.71 -21.62
CA HIS A 142 7.87 -1.47 -20.80
C HIS A 142 8.06 0.02 -20.45
N TRP A 143 7.81 0.95 -21.39
CA TRP A 143 7.95 2.38 -21.08
C TRP A 143 6.85 2.89 -20.15
N GLU A 144 5.60 2.44 -20.32
CA GLU A 144 4.50 2.84 -19.43
C GLU A 144 4.69 2.29 -18.03
N GLN A 145 5.09 1.03 -17.92
CA GLN A 145 5.46 0.42 -16.64
C GLN A 145 6.59 1.21 -15.97
N GLY A 146 7.65 1.55 -16.72
CA GLY A 146 8.73 2.38 -16.19
C GLY A 146 8.28 3.79 -15.79
N ALA A 147 7.31 4.39 -16.47
CA ALA A 147 6.73 5.67 -16.09
C ALA A 147 5.90 5.56 -14.80
N LEU A 148 5.10 4.50 -14.67
CA LEU A 148 4.29 4.22 -13.49
C LEU A 148 5.17 3.93 -12.27
N GLU A 149 6.21 3.11 -12.44
CA GLU A 149 7.22 2.83 -11.41
C GLU A 149 7.88 4.12 -10.91
N ARG A 150 8.39 4.96 -11.82
CA ARG A 150 9.03 6.24 -11.46
C ARG A 150 8.08 7.16 -10.70
N SER A 151 6.81 7.22 -11.11
CA SER A 151 5.81 8.08 -10.47
C SER A 151 5.48 7.58 -9.06
N TRP A 152 5.32 6.27 -8.89
CA TRP A 152 5.08 5.64 -7.59
C TRP A 152 6.30 5.75 -6.65
N GLN A 153 7.51 5.59 -7.18
CA GLN A 153 8.74 5.80 -6.43
C GLN A 153 8.85 7.25 -5.96
N THR A 154 8.68 8.22 -6.87
CA THR A 154 8.72 9.66 -6.57
C THR A 154 7.69 10.03 -5.48
N PHE A 155 6.50 9.45 -5.54
CA PHE A 155 5.48 9.64 -4.50
C PHE A 155 5.97 9.20 -3.12
N GLY A 156 6.61 8.03 -3.01
CA GLY A 156 7.20 7.55 -1.76
C GLY A 156 8.33 8.44 -1.24
N GLU A 157 9.22 8.88 -2.12
CA GLU A 157 10.33 9.78 -1.78
C GLU A 157 9.83 11.12 -1.23
N ILE A 158 8.79 11.71 -1.83
CA ILE A 158 8.13 12.91 -1.30
C ILE A 158 7.58 12.66 0.10
N LEU A 159 7.10 11.45 0.38
CA LEU A 159 6.62 11.07 1.70
C LEU A 159 7.73 10.69 2.69
N GLY A 160 9.00 10.75 2.27
CA GLY A 160 10.14 10.37 3.08
C GLY A 160 10.21 8.86 3.32
N LEU A 161 9.60 8.07 2.44
CA LEU A 161 9.71 6.61 2.48
C LEU A 161 11.05 6.22 1.86
N ASN A 162 11.79 5.37 2.57
CA ASN A 162 13.06 4.83 2.10
C ASN A 162 12.91 3.33 1.85
N GLU A 163 13.34 2.89 0.67
CA GLU A 163 13.15 1.51 0.21
C GLU A 163 13.74 0.48 1.17
N GLU A 164 14.94 0.71 1.70
CA GLU A 164 15.57 -0.21 2.66
C GLU A 164 14.77 -0.29 3.96
N THR A 165 14.32 0.85 4.49
CA THR A 165 13.54 0.89 5.73
C THR A 165 12.18 0.23 5.58
N GLU A 166 11.51 0.45 4.45
CA GLU A 166 10.19 -0.11 4.18
C GLU A 166 10.28 -1.61 3.83
N HIS A 167 11.34 -2.05 3.13
CA HIS A 167 11.64 -3.48 2.95
C HIS A 167 11.79 -4.20 4.30
N GLN A 168 12.57 -3.62 5.22
CA GLN A 168 12.73 -4.17 6.57
C GLN A 168 11.42 -4.15 7.37
N ARG A 169 10.51 -3.21 7.10
CA ARG A 169 9.19 -3.15 7.74
C ARG A 169 8.24 -4.19 7.17
N ASP A 170 8.15 -4.31 5.86
CA ASP A 170 7.24 -5.25 5.17
C ASP A 170 7.69 -6.70 5.38
N SER A 171 9.00 -6.99 5.36
CA SER A 171 9.53 -8.31 5.74
C SER A 171 9.14 -8.71 7.17
N LYS A 172 9.01 -7.73 8.07
CA LYS A 172 8.49 -7.99 9.42
C LYS A 172 6.99 -8.31 9.40
N GLN A 173 6.20 -7.83 8.45
CA GLN A 173 4.74 -8.07 8.42
C GLN A 173 4.35 -9.48 7.98
N PHE A 174 5.24 -10.24 7.36
CA PHE A 174 4.97 -11.61 6.94
C PHE A 174 5.11 -12.64 8.07
N CYS A 175 4.48 -13.80 7.86
CA CYS A 175 4.65 -14.93 8.75
C CYS A 175 6.04 -15.55 8.51
N ALA A 176 6.86 -15.65 9.56
CA ALA A 176 8.19 -16.22 9.43
C ALA A 176 8.21 -17.75 9.24
N TRP A 177 7.06 -18.43 9.31
CA TRP A 177 6.99 -19.86 9.01
C TRP A 177 6.86 -20.06 7.49
N ARG A 178 7.86 -20.72 6.88
CA ARG A 178 8.02 -20.82 5.42
C ARG A 178 6.86 -21.51 4.71
N GLU A 179 6.23 -22.50 5.35
CA GLU A 179 5.08 -23.20 4.77
C GLU A 179 3.74 -22.49 5.02
N CYS A 180 3.75 -21.30 5.63
CA CYS A 180 2.56 -20.50 5.79
C CYS A 180 2.21 -19.81 4.48
N GLN A 181 0.95 -19.85 4.06
CA GLN A 181 0.47 -19.03 2.94
C GLN A 181 0.72 -17.52 3.14
N TYR A 182 0.89 -17.06 4.38
CA TYR A 182 1.23 -15.67 4.71
C TYR A 182 2.73 -15.42 4.87
N HIS A 183 3.58 -16.35 4.44
CA HIS A 183 5.03 -16.16 4.39
C HIS A 183 5.42 -15.16 3.30
N GLU A 184 4.70 -15.22 2.18
CA GLU A 184 4.92 -14.37 1.00
C GLU A 184 3.74 -13.42 0.77
N ALA A 185 2.62 -13.61 1.49
CA ALA A 185 1.43 -12.76 1.41
C ALA A 185 1.11 -12.10 2.76
N LYS A 186 0.57 -10.88 2.75
CA LYS A 186 0.16 -10.21 3.99
C LYS A 186 -0.97 -11.00 4.65
N SER A 187 -0.84 -11.24 5.95
CA SER A 187 -1.89 -11.90 6.72
C SER A 187 -3.08 -10.94 6.93
N PRO A 188 -4.34 -11.40 6.81
CA PRO A 188 -5.52 -10.59 7.11
C PRO A 188 -5.60 -10.21 8.60
N LYS A 189 -4.82 -10.88 9.46
CA LYS A 189 -4.71 -10.56 10.89
C LYS A 189 -3.32 -9.99 11.17
N PRO A 190 -3.20 -9.00 12.08
CA PRO A 190 -1.90 -8.47 12.48
C PRO A 190 -0.97 -9.59 12.96
N THR A 191 0.24 -9.66 12.39
CA THR A 191 1.22 -10.65 12.82
C THR A 191 1.79 -10.27 14.19
N THR A 192 1.99 -11.26 15.04
CA THR A 192 2.55 -11.10 16.39
C THR A 192 4.04 -11.40 16.38
N ALA A 193 4.85 -10.51 16.95
CA ALA A 193 6.28 -10.74 17.11
C ALA A 193 6.57 -11.90 18.08
N CYS A 194 7.66 -12.63 17.83
CA CYS A 194 8.15 -13.65 18.74
C CYS A 194 8.51 -13.00 20.09
N LYS A 195 7.87 -13.44 21.18
CA LYS A 195 8.13 -12.92 22.53
C LYS A 195 9.56 -13.16 23.03
N GLY A 196 10.29 -14.08 22.42
CA GLY A 196 11.67 -14.41 22.79
C GLY A 196 12.68 -13.43 22.20
N CYS A 197 12.70 -13.30 20.88
CA CYS A 197 13.70 -12.49 20.16
C CYS A 197 13.18 -11.17 19.58
N GLY A 198 11.86 -10.98 19.45
CA GLY A 198 11.25 -9.82 18.82
C GLY A 198 11.48 -9.68 17.30
N ALA A 199 12.41 -10.43 16.71
CA ALA A 199 12.91 -10.23 15.36
C ALA A 199 11.99 -10.78 14.24
N VAL A 200 11.22 -11.84 14.52
CA VAL A 200 10.32 -12.47 13.55
C VAL A 200 8.87 -12.36 14.00
N ARG A 201 7.92 -12.39 13.05
CA ARG A 201 6.49 -12.34 13.35
C ARG A 201 5.75 -13.56 12.81
N TYR A 202 4.59 -13.84 13.39
CA TYR A 202 3.73 -14.96 13.00
C TYR A 202 2.28 -14.49 12.89
N CYS A 203 1.53 -15.01 11.92
CA CYS A 203 0.09 -14.72 11.82
C CYS A 203 -0.74 -15.35 12.95
N GLY A 204 -0.13 -16.22 13.78
CA GLY A 204 -0.77 -16.77 14.96
C GLY A 204 0.12 -17.77 15.69
N LYS A 205 -0.34 -18.21 16.87
CA LYS A 205 0.36 -19.16 17.75
C LYS A 205 0.68 -20.49 17.06
N ILE A 206 -0.17 -20.93 16.13
CA ILE A 206 0.03 -22.19 15.38
C ILE A 206 1.30 -22.09 14.53
N CYS A 207 1.44 -21.02 13.74
CA CYS A 207 2.62 -20.83 12.90
C CYS A 207 3.89 -20.61 13.73
N GLN A 208 3.78 -19.92 14.88
CA GLN A 208 4.89 -19.81 15.83
C GLN A 208 5.33 -21.18 16.35
N ALA A 209 4.40 -22.04 16.78
CA ALA A 209 4.72 -23.36 17.32
C ALA A 209 5.33 -24.29 16.25
N LYS A 210 4.86 -24.21 15.00
CA LYS A 210 5.42 -24.95 13.88
C LYS A 210 6.84 -24.48 13.55
N ALA A 211 7.04 -23.18 13.35
CA ALA A 211 8.38 -22.61 13.14
C ALA A 211 9.34 -22.88 14.30
N TRP A 212 8.83 -22.92 15.54
CA TRP A 212 9.62 -23.26 16.73
C TRP A 212 10.23 -24.65 16.65
N LYS A 213 9.46 -25.63 16.17
CA LYS A 213 9.92 -27.01 15.93
C LYS A 213 10.84 -27.08 14.71
N ASP A 214 10.55 -26.28 13.69
CA ASP A 214 11.28 -26.19 12.42
C ASP A 214 12.60 -25.40 12.50
N GLY A 215 13.18 -25.27 13.70
CA GLY A 215 14.51 -24.67 13.89
C GLY A 215 14.54 -23.24 14.45
N HIS A 216 13.41 -22.51 14.52
CA HIS A 216 13.42 -21.17 15.12
C HIS A 216 13.89 -21.16 16.57
N LYS A 217 13.69 -22.25 17.34
CA LYS A 217 14.17 -22.39 18.72
C LYS A 217 15.68 -22.11 18.86
N GLN A 218 16.49 -22.57 17.90
CA GLN A 218 17.95 -22.42 17.94
C GLN A 218 18.36 -20.98 17.61
N VAL A 219 17.77 -20.42 16.55
CA VAL A 219 18.00 -19.05 16.10
C VAL A 219 17.50 -18.02 17.12
N CYS A 220 16.34 -18.25 17.73
CA CYS A 220 15.76 -17.36 18.73
C CYS A 220 16.66 -17.16 19.94
N LYS A 221 17.32 -18.24 20.42
CA LYS A 221 18.27 -18.14 21.53
C LYS A 221 19.49 -17.31 21.16
N ARG A 222 20.04 -17.51 19.96
CA ARG A 222 21.19 -16.74 19.47
C ARG A 222 20.88 -15.25 19.41
N ILE A 223 19.78 -14.87 18.74
CA ILE A 223 19.36 -13.47 18.60
C ILE A 223 19.07 -12.83 19.97
N LYS A 224 18.42 -13.57 20.88
CA LYS A 224 18.15 -13.06 22.23
C LYS A 224 19.45 -12.76 22.99
N ASN A 225 20.45 -13.63 22.86
CA ASN A 225 21.74 -13.46 23.55
C ASN A 225 22.56 -12.31 22.95
N GLU A 226 22.60 -12.18 21.61
CA GLU A 226 23.24 -11.06 20.92
C GLU A 226 22.62 -9.71 21.31
N ALA A 227 21.29 -9.65 21.50
CA ALA A 227 20.60 -8.44 21.96
C ALA A 227 20.91 -8.05 23.41
N HIS A 228 21.48 -8.95 24.23
CA HIS A 228 21.87 -8.70 25.63
C HIS A 228 23.39 -8.60 25.82
N ALA A 229 24.17 -8.75 24.75
CA ALA A 229 25.61 -8.53 24.83
C ALA A 229 25.89 -7.02 25.03
N PRO A 230 26.77 -6.64 25.96
CA PRO A 230 27.17 -5.24 26.09
C PRO A 230 27.84 -4.80 24.79
N LYS A 231 27.43 -3.64 24.27
CA LYS A 231 28.15 -3.00 23.17
C LYS A 231 29.49 -2.51 23.72
N GLU A 232 30.59 -3.09 23.24
CA GLU A 232 31.95 -2.56 23.43
C GLU A 232 32.13 -1.23 22.67
#